data_AF-A0A6I4WMP5-F1
#
_entry.id   AF-A0A6I4WMP5-F1
#
_cell.length_a   1.000
_cell.length_b   1.000
_cell.length_c   1.000
_cell.angle_alpha   90.00
_cell.angle_beta   90.00
_cell.angle_gamma   90.00
#
_symmetry.space_group_name_H-M   'P 1'
#
loop_
_entity.id
_entity.type
_entity.pdbx_description
1 polymer ?
#
loop_
_entity_poly.entity_id
_entity_poly.type
_entity_poly.pdbx_seq_one_letter_code
_entity_poly.pdbx_strand_id
1 'polypeptide(L)'
;MPNRPHRTTLDLQEARNRNRIARETLAHLSDAMPRLTTVWLRLDHALTNASLLIAEAGELRRDSANLAAAARATLHAHHDAEPDPLYYLRDELRAQGFLPPDGWGRA
;
A
#
# COMPACT_ATOMS: atom_id res chain seq x y z
N MET A 1 -78.69 10.57 -8.58
CA MET A 1 -77.95 10.46 -7.31
C MET A 1 -76.46 10.54 -7.61
N PRO A 2 -75.72 11.59 -7.19
CA PRO A 2 -74.35 11.78 -7.63
C PRO A 2 -73.33 11.01 -6.78
N ASN A 3 -72.22 10.71 -7.44
CA ASN A 3 -71.15 9.79 -7.10
C ASN A 3 -70.36 10.19 -5.83
N ARG A 4 -70.00 9.21 -4.99
CA ARG A 4 -69.33 9.40 -3.69
C ARG A 4 -67.87 9.85 -3.87
N PRO A 5 -67.39 10.88 -3.16
CA PRO A 5 -65.96 11.05 -2.97
C PRO A 5 -65.49 10.02 -1.91
N HIS A 6 -64.74 9.00 -2.35
CA HIS A 6 -63.95 8.19 -1.43
C HIS A 6 -62.78 9.07 -0.99
N ARG A 7 -62.99 9.85 0.07
CA ARG A 7 -61.90 10.50 0.79
C ARG A 7 -61.02 9.38 1.28
N THR A 8 -59.87 9.17 0.64
CA THR A 8 -58.77 8.40 1.19
C THR A 8 -58.44 9.04 2.52
N THR A 9 -59.03 8.50 3.59
CA THR A 9 -58.65 8.82 4.95
C THR A 9 -57.20 8.40 5.03
N LEU A 10 -56.29 9.35 4.82
CA LEU A 10 -54.87 9.16 4.95
C LEU A 10 -54.68 8.50 6.32
N ASP A 11 -54.31 7.22 6.33
CA ASP A 11 -54.14 6.49 7.58
C ASP A 11 -52.88 7.03 8.24
N LEU A 12 -53.08 8.06 9.06
CA LEU A 12 -52.02 8.75 9.78
C LEU A 12 -51.26 7.81 10.70
N GLN A 13 -51.90 6.73 11.17
CA GLN A 13 -51.26 5.75 12.02
C GLN A 13 -50.33 4.85 11.22
N GLU A 14 -50.78 4.39 10.06
CA GLU A 14 -49.93 3.65 9.12
C GLU A 14 -48.77 4.53 8.63
N ALA A 15 -49.01 5.80 8.31
CA ALA A 15 -47.97 6.74 7.92
C ALA A 15 -46.91 6.94 9.02
N ARG A 16 -47.33 7.04 10.30
CA ARG A 16 -46.43 7.12 11.45
C ARG A 16 -45.62 5.84 11.64
N ASN A 17 -46.27 4.68 11.51
CA ASN A 17 -45.60 3.39 11.65
C ASN A 17 -44.53 3.20 10.57
N ARG A 18 -44.84 3.52 9.31
CA ARG A 18 -43.86 3.52 8.21
C ARG A 18 -42.72 4.49 8.44
N ASN A 19 -43.00 5.70 8.93
CA ASN A 19 -41.96 6.68 9.23
C ASN A 19 -41.01 6.18 10.34
N ARG A 20 -41.56 5.53 11.38
CA ARG A 20 -40.78 4.93 12.45
C ARG A 20 -39.84 3.84 11.93
N ILE A 21 -40.35 2.89 11.14
CA ILE A 21 -39.56 1.80 10.55
C ILE A 21 -38.44 2.37 9.66
N ALA A 22 -38.75 3.38 8.84
CA ALA A 22 -37.76 4.05 8.00
C ALA A 22 -36.65 4.72 8.84
N ARG A 23 -37.00 5.38 9.95
CA ARG A 23 -36.03 6.00 10.86
C ARG A 23 -35.17 4.97 11.60
N GLU A 24 -35.76 3.87 12.07
CA GLU A 24 -35.01 2.77 12.70
C GLU A 24 -34.02 2.14 11.71
N THR A 25 -34.44 1.95 10.45
CA THR A 25 -33.58 1.44 9.38
C THR A 25 -32.41 2.39 9.09
N LEU A 26 -32.68 3.70 9.02
CA LEU A 26 -31.65 4.72 8.82
C LEU A 26 -30.69 4.80 10.02
N ALA A 27 -31.18 4.65 11.25
CA ALA A 27 -30.36 4.62 12.44
C ALA A 27 -29.40 3.43 12.44
N HIS A 28 -29.89 2.22 12.11
CA HIS A 28 -29.04 1.03 11.99
C HIS A 28 -28.00 1.18 10.88
N LEU A 29 -28.39 1.74 9.73
CA LEU A 29 -27.44 2.00 8.64
C LEU A 29 -26.36 3.00 9.10
N SER A 30 -26.77 4.09 9.74
CA SER A 30 -25.85 5.10 10.27
C SER A 30 -24.88 4.54 11.32
N ASP A 31 -25.32 3.60 12.16
CA ASP A 31 -24.47 2.93 13.15
C ASP A 31 -23.45 1.97 12.49
N ALA A 32 -23.82 1.37 11.35
CA ALA A 32 -22.92 0.52 10.57
C ALA A 32 -21.87 1.30 9.76
N MET A 33 -22.18 2.55 9.35
CA MET A 33 -21.29 3.36 8.50
C MET A 33 -19.88 3.56 9.08
N PRO A 34 -19.69 3.90 10.37
CA PRO A 34 -18.35 3.99 10.97
C PRO A 34 -17.53 2.71 10.80
N ARG A 35 -18.14 1.53 10.95
CA ARG A 35 -17.45 0.24 10.76
C ARG A 35 -16.98 0.07 9.32
N LEU A 36 -17.81 0.43 8.35
CA LEU A 36 -17.42 0.41 6.94
C LEU A 36 -16.27 1.38 6.67
N THR A 37 -16.32 2.59 7.21
CA THR A 37 -15.22 3.57 7.12
C THR A 37 -13.92 3.00 7.69
N THR A 38 -13.98 2.37 8.87
CA THR A 38 -12.79 1.72 9.47
C THR A 38 -12.24 0.60 8.60
N VAL A 39 -13.10 -0.24 8.01
CA VAL A 39 -12.66 -1.29 7.09
C VAL A 39 -11.98 -0.70 5.85
N TRP A 40 -12.57 0.34 5.25
CA TRP A 40 -11.97 1.01 4.10
C TRP A 40 -10.60 1.62 4.41
N LEU A 41 -10.47 2.34 5.53
CA LEU A 41 -9.18 2.88 5.96
C LEU A 41 -8.14 1.79 6.20
N ARG A 42 -8.55 0.66 6.79
CA ARG A 42 -7.65 -0.48 7.01
C ARG A 42 -7.20 -1.11 5.70
N LEU A 43 -8.09 -1.23 4.72
CA LEU A 43 -7.77 -1.74 3.38
C LEU A 43 -6.81 -0.80 2.65
N ASP A 44 -7.09 0.50 2.66
CA ASP A 44 -6.23 1.51 2.05
C ASP A 44 -4.81 1.51 2.64
N HIS A 45 -4.71 1.47 3.97
CA HIS A 45 -3.44 1.34 4.66
C HIS A 45 -2.71 0.02 4.34
N ALA A 46 -3.44 -1.09 4.28
CA ALA A 46 -2.85 -2.38 3.92
C ALA A 46 -2.33 -2.41 2.48
N LEU A 47 -3.07 -1.82 1.53
CA LEU A 47 -2.66 -1.72 0.12
C LEU A 47 -1.44 -0.80 -0.05
N THR A 48 -1.42 0.32 0.66
CA THR A 48 -0.27 1.24 0.67
C THR A 48 0.98 0.55 1.21
N ASN A 49 0.87 -0.15 2.35
CA ASN A 49 1.99 -0.88 2.93
C ASN A 49 2.46 -2.04 2.05
N ALA A 50 1.54 -2.79 1.45
CA ALA A 50 1.91 -3.87 0.53
C ALA A 50 2.69 -3.32 -0.68
N SER A 51 2.28 -2.17 -1.21
CA SER A 51 2.97 -1.51 -2.33
C SER A 51 4.38 -1.06 -1.95
N LEU A 52 4.54 -0.50 -0.75
CA LEU A 52 5.85 -0.13 -0.21
C LEU A 52 6.77 -1.35 -0.05
N LEU A 53 6.27 -2.43 0.55
CA LEU A 53 7.05 -3.67 0.74
C LEU A 53 7.46 -4.31 -0.58
N ILE A 54 6.61 -4.26 -1.61
CA ILE A 54 6.95 -4.74 -2.96
C ILE A 54 8.09 -3.91 -3.55
N ALA A 55 8.05 -2.59 -3.39
CA ALA A 55 9.11 -1.71 -3.87
C ALA A 55 10.44 -2.01 -3.14
N GLU A 56 10.42 -2.07 -1.81
CA GLU A 56 11.60 -2.41 -1.00
C GLU A 56 12.20 -3.78 -1.36
N ALA A 57 11.35 -4.79 -1.52
CA ALA A 57 11.80 -6.11 -1.96
C ALA A 57 12.39 -6.08 -3.38
N GLY A 58 11.86 -5.23 -4.27
CA GLY A 58 12.40 -5.00 -5.60
C GLY A 58 13.81 -4.41 -5.58
N GLU A 59 14.04 -3.40 -4.74
CA GLU A 59 15.36 -2.79 -4.54
C GLU A 59 16.35 -3.81 -3.97
N LEU A 60 16.01 -4.53 -2.90
CA LEU A 60 16.86 -5.57 -2.32
C LEU A 60 17.24 -6.67 -3.33
N ARG A 61 16.30 -7.08 -4.19
CA ARG A 61 16.58 -8.06 -5.25
C ARG A 61 17.54 -7.49 -6.29
N ARG A 62 17.43 -6.20 -6.63
CA ARG A 62 18.34 -5.53 -7.56
C ARG A 62 19.75 -5.44 -6.96
N ASP A 63 19.87 -5.00 -5.72
CA ASP A 63 21.15 -4.88 -5.01
C ASP A 63 21.87 -6.24 -4.91
N SER A 64 21.13 -7.30 -4.58
CA SER A 64 21.67 -8.66 -4.57
C SER A 64 22.12 -9.13 -5.97
N ALA A 65 21.34 -8.82 -7.01
CA ALA A 65 21.71 -9.16 -8.38
C ALA A 65 22.97 -8.41 -8.86
N ASN A 66 23.11 -7.13 -8.48
CA ASN A 66 24.29 -6.34 -8.79
C ASN A 66 25.53 -6.88 -8.06
N LEU A 67 25.45 -7.22 -6.77
CA LEU A 67 26.54 -7.87 -6.05
C LEU A 67 26.96 -9.20 -6.69
N ALA A 68 25.99 -10.02 -7.11
CA ALA A 68 26.28 -11.26 -7.83
C ALA A 68 26.91 -11.03 -9.21
N ALA A 69 26.61 -9.91 -9.87
CA ALA A 69 27.26 -9.50 -11.11
C ALA A 69 28.69 -9.02 -10.84
N ALA A 70 28.90 -8.18 -9.83
CA ALA A 70 30.21 -7.69 -9.40
C ALA A 70 31.14 -8.83 -8.99
N ALA A 71 30.64 -9.80 -8.21
CA ALA A 71 31.41 -10.99 -7.83
C ALA A 71 31.83 -11.82 -9.06
N ARG A 72 30.93 -11.98 -10.05
CA ARG A 72 31.26 -12.66 -11.31
C ARG A 72 32.30 -11.89 -12.14
N ALA A 73 32.17 -10.57 -12.21
CA ALA A 73 33.14 -9.70 -12.88
C ALA A 73 34.52 -9.82 -12.22
N THR A 74 34.60 -9.82 -10.89
CA THR A 74 35.84 -10.05 -10.14
C THR A 74 36.48 -11.40 -10.44
N LEU A 75 35.70 -12.48 -10.52
CA LEU A 75 36.25 -13.80 -10.87
C LEU A 75 36.81 -13.83 -12.29
N HIS A 76 36.13 -13.19 -13.24
CA HIS A 76 36.59 -13.10 -14.63
C HIS A 76 37.86 -12.25 -14.75
N ALA A 77 37.88 -11.07 -14.13
CA ALA A 77 39.04 -10.19 -14.08
C ALA A 77 40.25 -10.86 -13.43
N HIS A 78 40.03 -11.71 -12.41
CA HIS A 78 41.11 -12.49 -11.79
C HIS A 78 41.67 -13.55 -12.74
N HIS A 79 40.80 -14.26 -13.47
CA HIS A 79 41.19 -15.23 -14.48
C HIS A 79 42.01 -14.58 -15.61
N ASP A 80 41.63 -13.38 -16.02
CA ASP A 80 42.28 -12.63 -17.09
C ASP A 80 43.52 -11.85 -16.61
N ALA A 81 43.92 -12.04 -15.35
CA ALA A 81 45.06 -11.39 -14.70
C ALA A 81 45.02 -9.86 -14.78
N GLU A 82 43.81 -9.28 -14.68
CA GLU A 82 43.67 -7.83 -14.55
C GLU A 82 44.40 -7.32 -13.30
N PRO A 83 44.95 -6.08 -13.33
CA PRO A 83 45.74 -5.56 -12.21
C PRO A 83 44.95 -5.42 -10.88
N ASP A 84 43.64 -5.19 -10.94
CA ASP A 84 42.79 -5.01 -9.75
C ASP A 84 41.40 -5.65 -9.92
N PRO A 85 41.29 -6.99 -9.84
CA PRO A 85 40.02 -7.70 -10.02
C PRO A 85 38.98 -7.38 -8.93
N LEU A 86 39.43 -6.98 -7.74
CA LEU A 86 38.57 -6.62 -6.61
C LEU A 86 37.94 -5.23 -6.76
N TYR A 87 38.33 -4.47 -7.79
CA TYR A 87 37.73 -3.18 -8.11
C TYR A 87 36.20 -3.28 -8.24
N TYR A 88 35.69 -4.23 -9.03
CA TYR A 88 34.25 -4.41 -9.27
C TYR A 88 33.44 -4.62 -7.98
N LEU A 89 33.94 -5.47 -7.08
CA LEU A 89 33.26 -5.73 -5.81
C LEU A 89 33.28 -4.51 -4.89
N ARG A 90 34.42 -3.79 -4.81
CA ARG A 90 34.51 -2.58 -3.98
C ARG A 90 33.65 -1.45 -4.52
N ASP A 91 33.57 -1.31 -5.83
CA ASP A 91 32.73 -0.32 -6.48
C ASP A 91 31.25 -0.57 -6.16
N GLU A 92 30.77 -1.81 -6.30
CA GLU A 92 29.39 -2.16 -5.96
C GLU A 92 29.10 -2.00 -4.46
N LEU A 93 30.01 -2.41 -3.59
CA LEU A 93 29.86 -2.20 -2.14
C LEU A 93 29.83 -0.71 -1.77
N ARG A 94 30.57 0.15 -2.49
CA ARG A 94 30.49 1.60 -2.33
C ARG A 94 29.17 2.15 -2.86
N ALA A 95 28.73 1.70 -4.03
CA ALA A 95 27.47 2.12 -4.64
C ALA A 95 26.25 1.80 -3.73
N GLN A 96 26.29 0.67 -3.03
CA GLN A 96 25.28 0.26 -2.05
C GLN A 96 25.49 0.86 -0.65
N GLY A 97 26.53 1.68 -0.44
CA GLY A 97 26.79 2.36 0.82
C GLY A 97 27.32 1.47 1.96
N PHE A 98 27.85 0.29 1.64
CA PHE A 98 28.47 -0.62 2.64
C PHE A 98 29.89 -0.20 3.04
N LEU A 99 30.54 0.64 2.24
CA LEU A 99 31.86 1.18 2.55
C LEU A 99 31.72 2.58 3.16
N PRO A 100 32.60 2.94 4.12
CA PRO A 100 32.62 4.30 4.66
C PRO A 100 32.81 5.31 3.51
N PRO A 101 32.16 6.49 3.57
CA PRO A 101 32.36 7.53 2.58
C PRO A 101 33.85 7.85 2.53
N ASP A 102 34.41 7.93 1.32
CA ASP A 102 35.84 8.09 1.16
C ASP A 102 36.29 9.36 1.92
N GLY A 103 37.08 9.18 2.98
CA GLY A 103 37.61 10.27 3.78
C GLY A 103 38.68 11.03 3.00
N TRP A 104 38.28 11.95 2.11
CA TRP A 104 39.21 12.83 1.42
C TRP A 104 39.34 14.18 2.16
N GLY A 105 40.35 14.25 3.04
CA GLY A 105 41.00 15.47 3.56
C GLY A 105 40.65 15.84 5.01
N ARG A 106 41.58 16.07 5.96
CA ARG A 106 43.01 16.42 5.90
C ARG A 106 43.75 15.94 7.16
N ALA A 107 45.01 15.54 7.00
CA ALA A 107 46.10 15.88 7.92
C ALA A 107 46.82 17.12 7.36
#